data_AF-Q469U0-F1
#
_entry.id   AF-Q469U0-F1
#
_cell.length_a   1.000
_cell.length_b   1.000
_cell.length_c   1.000
_cell.angle_alpha   90.00
_cell.angle_beta   90.00
_cell.angle_gamma   90.00
#
_symmetry.space_group_name_H-M   'P 1'
#
loop_
_entity.id
_entity.type
_entity.pdbx_description
1 polymer ?
#
loop_
_entity_poly.entity_id
_entity_poly.type
_entity_poly.pdbx_seq_one_letter_code
_entity_poly.pdbx_strand_id
1 'polypeptide(L)'
;MRRIFNPSLVIITKPPLIPLNEDFKWQLLSEILNVFDLRFCKQTLTRRGIVPLHRSVPTIKIVLLSMFFSCEISYSIKELKERESLRNFLKISLVPTEKEVYGILSKYEPQEFTAFVFEILNDLCPKRKKWIKRHYY
;
A
#
# COMPACT_ATOMS: atom_id res chain seq x y z
N MET A 1 -42.22 22.69 -3.90
CA MET A 1 -42.04 21.24 -3.71
C MET A 1 -40.86 20.99 -2.75
N ARG A 2 -41.12 20.58 -1.51
CA ARG A 2 -40.05 20.17 -0.58
C ARG A 2 -39.70 18.71 -0.88
N ARG A 3 -38.46 18.43 -1.31
CA ARG A 3 -37.96 17.06 -1.40
C ARG A 3 -37.86 16.52 0.03
N ILE A 4 -38.63 15.47 0.32
CA ILE A 4 -38.55 14.74 1.58
C ILE A 4 -37.20 14.02 1.56
N PHE A 5 -36.24 14.48 2.35
CA PHE A 5 -35.02 13.75 2.62
C PHE A 5 -35.41 12.53 3.45
N ASN A 6 -35.40 11.33 2.85
CA ASN A 6 -35.61 10.07 3.55
C ASN A 6 -34.26 9.60 4.11
N PRO A 7 -34.00 9.70 5.43
CA PRO A 7 -32.69 9.39 6.00
C PRO A 7 -32.35 7.89 5.91
N SER A 8 -33.37 7.05 5.72
CA SER A 8 -33.28 5.58 5.68
C SER A 8 -32.69 5.04 4.37
N LEU A 9 -32.53 5.89 3.34
CA LEU A 9 -31.96 5.54 2.03
C LEU A 9 -30.53 6.07 1.83
N VAL A 10 -29.91 6.64 2.87
CA VAL A 10 -28.45 6.90 2.84
C VAL A 10 -27.76 5.54 2.97
N ILE A 11 -27.65 4.83 1.86
CA ILE A 11 -26.65 3.77 1.71
C ILE A 11 -25.34 4.46 2.08
N ILE A 12 -24.67 4.01 3.15
CA ILE A 12 -23.34 4.50 3.51
C ILE A 12 -22.39 4.00 2.43
N THR A 13 -22.38 4.67 1.28
CA THR A 13 -21.46 4.37 0.19
C THR A 13 -20.10 4.87 0.61
N LYS A 14 -19.14 3.96 0.77
CA LYS A 14 -17.73 4.34 0.97
C LYS A 14 -17.33 5.29 -0.19
N PRO A 15 -16.59 6.38 0.08
CA PRO A 15 -16.13 7.27 -0.98
C PRO A 15 -15.27 6.50 -2.00
N PRO A 16 -15.38 6.80 -3.31
CA PRO A 16 -14.61 6.11 -4.32
C PRO A 16 -13.11 6.42 -4.20
N LEU A 17 -12.27 5.45 -4.54
CA LEU A 17 -10.81 5.58 -4.51
C LEU A 17 -10.33 6.15 -5.85
N ILE A 18 -10.31 7.48 -5.95
CA ILE A 18 -9.94 8.21 -7.16
C ILE A 18 -8.61 8.94 -6.91
N PRO A 19 -7.51 8.50 -7.52
CA PRO A 19 -6.23 9.20 -7.42
C PRO A 19 -6.33 10.62 -7.99
N LEU A 20 -5.92 11.61 -7.19
CA LEU A 20 -5.85 13.01 -7.59
C LEU A 20 -4.41 13.50 -7.38
N ASN A 21 -3.75 13.94 -8.45
CA ASN A 21 -2.33 14.32 -8.39
C ASN A 21 -2.05 15.54 -7.50
N GLU A 22 -3.05 16.40 -7.29
CA GLU A 22 -2.94 17.62 -6.48
C GLU A 22 -3.28 17.38 -5.00
N ASP A 23 -3.83 16.21 -4.65
CA ASP A 23 -4.19 15.86 -3.29
C ASP A 23 -3.00 15.27 -2.53
N PHE A 24 -2.67 15.88 -1.39
CA PHE A 24 -1.50 15.51 -0.59
C PHE A 24 -1.55 14.07 -0.07
N LYS A 25 -2.74 13.50 0.18
CA LYS A 25 -2.88 12.11 0.65
C LYS A 25 -2.48 11.15 -0.47
N TRP A 26 -2.92 11.42 -1.69
CA TRP A 26 -2.54 10.61 -2.84
C TRP A 26 -1.06 10.77 -3.19
N GLN A 27 -0.49 11.97 -3.07
CA GLN A 27 0.95 12.18 -3.22
C GLN A 27 1.75 11.38 -2.19
N LEU A 28 1.36 11.44 -0.91
CA LEU A 28 2.01 10.67 0.16
C LEU A 28 1.92 9.15 -0.10
N LEU A 29 0.75 8.67 -0.50
CA LEU A 29 0.57 7.26 -0.83
C LEU A 29 1.45 6.87 -2.03
N SER A 30 1.58 7.72 -3.04
CA SER A 30 2.47 7.47 -4.19
C SER A 30 3.92 7.26 -3.75
N GLU A 31 4.44 8.13 -2.89
CA GLU A 31 5.79 8.01 -2.34
C GLU A 31 5.98 6.68 -1.60
N ILE A 32 5.03 6.30 -0.75
CA ILE A 32 5.06 5.03 -0.02
C ILE A 32 5.03 3.83 -0.99
N LEU A 33 4.16 3.84 -1.99
CA LEU A 33 4.00 2.73 -2.93
C LEU A 33 5.21 2.58 -3.87
N ASN A 34 5.87 3.69 -4.23
CA ASN A 34 7.05 3.69 -5.10
C ASN A 34 8.25 2.98 -4.46
N VAL A 35 8.32 2.91 -3.14
CA VAL A 35 9.36 2.16 -2.40
C VAL A 35 9.40 0.69 -2.83
N PHE A 36 8.24 0.08 -3.08
CA PHE A 36 8.13 -1.33 -3.48
C PHE A 36 8.65 -1.61 -4.89
N ASP A 37 8.85 -0.57 -5.69
CA ASP A 37 9.44 -0.68 -7.01
C ASP A 37 10.98 -0.65 -6.95
N LEU A 38 11.57 -0.17 -5.84
CA LEU A 38 13.00 -0.07 -5.63
C LEU A 38 13.67 -1.43 -5.50
N ARG A 39 14.92 -1.51 -5.98
CA ARG A 39 15.70 -2.75 -5.99
C ARG A 39 15.90 -3.32 -4.60
N PHE A 40 16.26 -2.49 -3.61
CA PHE A 40 16.54 -2.97 -2.26
C PHE A 40 15.29 -3.58 -1.63
N CYS A 41 14.12 -2.96 -1.78
CA CYS A 41 12.86 -3.50 -1.26
C CYS A 41 12.56 -4.89 -1.85
N LYS A 42 12.72 -5.05 -3.17
CA LYS A 42 12.59 -6.36 -3.84
C LYS A 42 13.57 -7.41 -3.33
N GLN A 43 14.81 -7.00 -3.01
CA GLN A 43 15.81 -7.88 -2.41
C GLN A 43 15.43 -8.27 -0.97
N THR A 44 14.95 -7.33 -0.16
CA THR A 44 14.47 -7.57 1.21
C THR A 44 13.30 -8.55 1.21
N LEU A 45 12.32 -8.34 0.32
CA LEU A 45 11.21 -9.28 0.11
C LEU A 45 11.73 -10.69 -0.21
N THR A 46 12.63 -10.80 -1.19
CA THR A 46 13.19 -12.10 -1.59
C THR A 46 13.95 -12.79 -0.45
N ARG A 47 14.77 -12.05 0.31
CA ARG A 47 15.52 -12.57 1.47
C ARG A 47 14.60 -13.10 2.57
N ARG A 48 13.42 -12.50 2.72
CA ARG A 48 12.38 -12.93 3.66
C ARG A 48 11.50 -14.07 3.12
N GLY A 49 11.79 -14.61 1.93
CA GLY A 49 10.98 -15.65 1.30
C GLY A 49 9.68 -15.14 0.67
N ILE A 50 9.53 -13.82 0.52
CA ILE A 50 8.34 -13.18 -0.06
C ILE A 50 8.40 -13.26 -1.58
N VAL A 51 8.06 -14.44 -2.10
CA VAL A 51 8.08 -14.77 -3.52
C VAL A 51 6.78 -15.47 -3.94
N PRO A 52 6.37 -15.35 -5.22
CA PRO A 52 7.03 -14.59 -6.29
C PRO A 52 6.68 -13.09 -6.26
N LEU A 53 7.69 -12.23 -6.51
CA LEU A 53 7.55 -10.76 -6.39
C LEU A 53 6.43 -10.18 -7.27
N HIS A 54 6.18 -10.76 -8.45
CA HIS A 54 5.14 -10.29 -9.36
C HIS A 54 3.72 -10.45 -8.79
N ARG A 55 3.52 -11.24 -7.73
CA ARG A 55 2.24 -11.36 -6.99
C ARG A 55 2.29 -10.66 -5.64
N SER A 56 3.40 -10.81 -4.92
CA SER A 56 3.55 -10.27 -3.58
C SER A 56 3.58 -8.74 -3.57
N VAL A 57 4.29 -8.10 -4.52
CA VAL A 57 4.36 -6.63 -4.57
C VAL A 57 2.98 -5.99 -4.82
N PRO A 58 2.20 -6.38 -5.85
CA PRO A 58 0.84 -5.90 -6.01
C PRO A 58 -0.04 -6.11 -4.78
N THR A 59 0.07 -7.28 -4.14
CA THR A 59 -0.70 -7.60 -2.93
C THR A 59 -0.40 -6.64 -1.79
N ILE A 60 0.88 -6.39 -1.49
CA ILE A 60 1.28 -5.45 -0.43
C ILE A 60 0.80 -4.03 -0.74
N LYS A 61 0.90 -3.58 -2.00
CA LYS A 61 0.40 -2.27 -2.42
C LYS A 61 -1.12 -2.13 -2.21
N ILE A 62 -1.90 -3.18 -2.47
CA ILE A 62 -3.35 -3.20 -2.24
C ILE A 62 -3.66 -3.11 -0.75
N VAL A 63 -2.97 -3.89 0.07
CA VAL A 63 -3.16 -3.88 1.53
C VAL A 63 -2.83 -2.52 2.13
N LEU A 64 -1.74 -1.90 1.66
CA LEU A 64 -1.39 -0.52 2.07
C LEU A 64 -2.42 0.49 1.62
N LEU A 65 -2.95 0.40 0.40
CA LEU A 65 -4.06 1.24 -0.07
C LEU A 65 -5.27 1.10 0.87
N SER A 66 -5.65 -0.13 1.22
CA SER A 66 -6.77 -0.41 2.13
C SER A 66 -6.54 0.20 3.51
N MET A 67 -5.35 -0.01 4.09
CA MET A 67 -4.97 0.54 5.38
C MET A 67 -4.93 2.08 5.37
N PHE A 68 -4.38 2.69 4.32
CA PHE A 68 -4.20 4.13 4.20
C PHE A 68 -5.54 4.89 4.14
N PHE A 69 -6.54 4.30 3.48
CA PHE A 69 -7.90 4.85 3.43
C PHE A 69 -8.85 4.24 4.46
N SER A 70 -8.34 3.43 5.40
CA SER A 70 -9.13 2.74 6.42
C SER A 70 -10.36 2.02 5.84
N CYS A 71 -10.16 1.31 4.73
CA CYS A 71 -11.20 0.56 4.05
C CYS A 71 -10.87 -0.94 3.95
N GLU A 72 -11.86 -1.74 3.56
CA GLU A 72 -11.69 -3.18 3.42
C GLU A 72 -10.88 -3.53 2.17
N ILE A 73 -10.09 -4.61 2.24
CA ILE A 73 -9.33 -5.14 1.10
C ILE A 73 -10.27 -5.48 -0.07
N SER A 74 -11.42 -6.09 0.22
CA SER A 74 -12.48 -6.39 -0.76
C SER A 74 -12.95 -5.13 -1.50
N TYR A 75 -13.13 -4.02 -0.77
CA TYR A 75 -13.49 -2.73 -1.35
C TYR A 75 -12.38 -2.17 -2.25
N SER A 76 -11.11 -2.21 -1.80
CA SER A 76 -9.99 -1.77 -2.63
C SER A 76 -9.84 -2.61 -3.90
N ILE A 77 -10.06 -3.92 -3.83
CA ILE A 77 -10.03 -4.82 -5.00
C ILE A 77 -11.17 -4.49 -5.96
N LYS A 78 -12.38 -4.22 -5.44
CA LYS A 78 -13.53 -3.79 -6.25
C LYS A 78 -13.19 -2.49 -6.99
N GLU A 79 -12.70 -1.47 -6.30
CA GLU A 79 -12.32 -0.20 -6.91
C GLU A 79 -11.21 -0.38 -7.97
N LEU A 80 -10.24 -1.27 -7.73
CA LEU A 80 -9.18 -1.59 -8.71
C LEU A 80 -9.72 -2.30 -9.96
N LYS A 81 -10.74 -3.15 -9.84
CA LYS A 81 -11.39 -3.77 -11.00
C LYS A 81 -12.11 -2.72 -11.84
N GLU A 82 -12.79 -1.79 -11.19
CA GLU A 82 -13.62 -0.78 -11.84
C GLU A 82 -12.82 0.40 -12.39
N ARG A 83 -11.64 0.73 -11.83
CA ARG A 83 -10.90 1.96 -12.15
C ARG A 83 -9.51 1.69 -12.69
N GLU A 84 -9.33 1.93 -13.98
CA GLU A 84 -8.02 1.85 -14.63
C GLU A 84 -7.02 2.88 -14.07
N SER A 85 -7.47 4.10 -13.77
CA SER A 85 -6.61 5.13 -13.18
C SER A 85 -5.98 4.69 -11.85
N LEU A 86 -6.75 3.98 -11.01
CA LEU A 86 -6.25 3.43 -9.75
C LEU A 86 -5.24 2.29 -9.99
N ARG A 87 -5.48 1.43 -10.99
CA ARG A 87 -4.50 0.40 -11.39
C ARG A 87 -3.20 1.01 -11.88
N ASN A 88 -3.29 2.05 -12.71
CA ASN A 88 -2.13 2.78 -13.23
C ASN A 88 -1.36 3.47 -12.10
N PHE A 89 -2.06 4.07 -11.13
CA PHE A 89 -1.46 4.67 -9.94
C PHE A 89 -0.67 3.64 -9.11
N LEU A 90 -1.23 2.44 -8.87
CA LEU A 90 -0.54 1.37 -8.14
C LEU A 90 0.51 0.63 -8.99
N LYS A 91 0.53 0.86 -10.31
CA LYS A 91 1.31 0.12 -11.32
C LYS A 91 1.00 -1.38 -11.30
N ILE A 92 -0.27 -1.74 -11.25
CA ILE A 92 -0.77 -3.12 -11.21
C ILE A 92 -1.50 -3.43 -12.51
N SER A 93 -0.96 -4.37 -13.29
CA SER A 93 -1.58 -4.81 -14.55
C SER A 93 -2.72 -5.81 -14.33
N LEU A 94 -2.57 -6.72 -13.36
CA LEU A 94 -3.56 -7.74 -13.02
C LEU A 94 -4.01 -7.57 -11.58
N VAL A 95 -5.30 -7.34 -11.37
CA VAL A 95 -5.88 -7.21 -10.03
C VAL A 95 -6.05 -8.60 -9.42
N PRO A 96 -5.37 -8.92 -8.31
CA PRO A 96 -5.57 -10.20 -7.63
C PRO A 96 -6.96 -10.30 -7.03
N THR A 97 -7.45 -11.53 -6.91
CA THR A 97 -8.65 -11.85 -6.15
C THR A 97 -8.41 -11.69 -4.65
N GLU A 98 -9.50 -11.53 -3.88
CA GLU A 98 -9.43 -11.51 -2.41
C GLU A 98 -8.73 -12.75 -1.86
N LYS A 99 -9.05 -13.93 -2.41
CA LYS A 99 -8.44 -15.20 -2.02
C LYS A 99 -6.92 -15.21 -2.25
N GLU A 100 -6.44 -14.65 -3.36
CA GLU A 100 -5.00 -14.54 -3.62
C GLU A 100 -4.32 -13.57 -2.67
N VAL A 101 -4.96 -12.43 -2.38
CA VAL A 101 -4.44 -11.45 -1.41
C VAL A 101 -4.34 -12.08 -0.03
N TYR A 102 -5.42 -12.68 0.47
CA TYR A 102 -5.43 -13.33 1.78
C TYR A 102 -4.48 -14.54 1.85
N GLY A 103 -4.36 -15.33 0.78
CA GLY A 103 -3.42 -16.46 0.73
C GLY A 103 -1.94 -16.05 0.71
N ILE A 104 -1.63 -14.83 0.27
CA ILE A 104 -0.29 -14.25 0.41
C ILE A 104 -0.11 -13.68 1.82
N LEU A 105 -1.10 -12.94 2.32
CA LEU A 105 -1.06 -12.35 3.67
C LEU A 105 -0.94 -13.40 4.77
N SER A 106 -1.58 -14.56 4.63
CA SER A 106 -1.54 -15.65 5.60
C SER A 106 -0.15 -16.28 5.76
N LYS A 107 0.81 -15.90 4.93
CA LYS A 107 2.21 -16.34 5.05
C LYS A 107 3.00 -15.49 6.03
N TYR A 108 2.41 -14.42 6.57
CA TYR A 108 3.05 -13.49 7.48
C TYR A 108 2.28 -13.41 8.78
N GLU A 109 3.02 -13.50 9.88
CA GLU A 109 2.53 -13.00 11.15
C GLU A 109 2.56 -11.45 11.14
N PRO A 110 1.62 -10.77 11.83
CA PRO A 110 1.59 -9.30 11.88
C PRO A 110 2.93 -8.67 12.29
N GLN A 111 3.67 -9.32 13.20
CA GLN A 111 4.98 -8.86 13.68
C GLN A 111 6.04 -8.91 12.57
N GLU A 112 5.98 -9.90 11.69
CA GLU A 112 6.90 -10.02 10.55
C GLU A 112 6.66 -8.89 9.54
N PHE A 113 5.40 -8.54 9.30
CA PHE A 113 5.02 -7.39 8.50
C PHE A 113 5.53 -6.08 9.10
N THR A 114 5.36 -5.88 10.42
CA THR A 114 5.89 -4.70 11.12
C THR A 114 7.41 -4.62 11.02
N ALA A 115 8.13 -5.73 11.27
CA ALA A 115 9.57 -5.78 11.15
C ALA A 115 10.05 -5.49 9.72
N PHE A 116 9.28 -5.91 8.71
CA PHE A 116 9.55 -5.61 7.30
C PHE A 116 9.42 -4.12 7.00
N VAL A 117 8.34 -3.49 7.46
CA VAL A 117 8.15 -2.05 7.32
C VAL A 117 9.30 -1.28 7.97
N PHE A 118 9.72 -1.65 9.18
CA PHE A 118 10.86 -0.99 9.83
C PHE A 118 12.18 -1.17 9.09
N GLU A 119 12.46 -2.35 8.54
CA GLU A 119 13.67 -2.59 7.74
C GLU A 119 13.70 -1.68 6.50
N ILE A 120 12.57 -1.59 5.79
CA ILE A 120 12.43 -0.67 4.65
C ILE A 120 12.66 0.78 5.06
N LEU A 121 12.01 1.23 6.13
CA LEU A 121 12.13 2.61 6.59
C LEU A 121 13.57 2.94 7.00
N ASN A 122 14.27 2.03 7.65
CA ASN A 122 15.67 2.20 8.03
C ASN A 122 16.61 2.28 6.83
N ASP A 123 16.28 1.60 5.73
CA ASP A 123 17.05 1.68 4.48
C ASP A 123 16.74 2.94 3.67
N LEU A 124 15.50 3.43 3.71
CA LEU A 124 15.09 4.67 3.04
C LEU A 124 15.58 5.92 3.77
N CYS A 125 15.53 5.92 5.10
CA CYS A 125 16.04 7.02 5.89
C CYS A 125 17.58 6.96 5.85
N PRO A 126 18.26 7.93 5.22
CA PRO A 126 19.71 7.96 5.27
C PRO A 126 20.13 7.94 6.74
N LYS A 127 20.89 6.91 7.15
CA LYS A 127 21.46 6.83 8.50
C LYS A 127 21.97 8.22 8.84
N ARG A 128 21.49 8.84 9.94
CA ARG A 128 22.10 10.08 10.44
C ARG A 128 23.60 9.83 10.42
N LYS A 129 24.34 10.52 9.54
CA LYS A 129 25.79 10.39 9.47
C LYS A 129 26.26 10.66 10.91
N LYS A 130 26.80 9.64 11.58
CA LYS A 130 27.44 9.82 12.90
C LYS A 130 28.64 10.74 12.67
N TRP A 131 28.42 12.05 12.71
CA TRP A 131 29.47 13.07 12.72
C TRP A 131 30.10 13.19 14.11
N ILE A 132 30.36 12.05 14.78
CA ILE A 132 31.06 12.03 16.06
C ILE A 132 32.07 10.89 16.01
N LYS A 133 33.34 11.28 16.08
CA LYS A 133 34.61 10.52 16.15
C LYS A 133 35.49 10.64 14.90
N ARG A 134 35.99 11.86 14.66
CA ARG A 134 37.22 12.09 13.89
C ARG A 134 38.10 13.21 14.44
N HIS A 135 37.96 13.56 15.73
CA HIS A 135 38.75 14.62 16.41
C HIS A 135 39.29 14.15 17.77
N TYR A 136 39.86 12.94 17.83
CA TYR A 136 40.79 12.55 18.89
C TYR A 136 41.70 11.49 18.29
N TYR A 137 42.77 11.93 17.63
CA TYR A 137 44.13 11.38 17.62
C TYR A 137 45.01 12.38 16.86
#